data_AF-A0A4R6UBG0-F1
#
_entry.id   AF-A0A4R6UBG0-F1
#
_cell.length_a   1.000
_cell.length_b   1.000
_cell.length_c   1.000
_cell.angle_alpha   90.00
_cell.angle_beta   90.00
_cell.angle_gamma   90.00
#
_symmetry.space_group_name_H-M   'P 1'
#
loop_
_entity.id
_entity.type
_entity.pdbx_description
1 polymer ?
#
loop_
_entity_poly.entity_id
_entity_poly.type
_entity_poly.pdbx_seq_one_letter_code
_entity_poly.pdbx_strand_id
1 'polypeptide(L)' 'MSQNEEQSVDPAGSTQMFRRFVTENNEPETAPKRPITPYVLAGVGVVVAIGIILAVVLTWS' A
#
# COMPACT_ATOMS: atom_id res chain seq x y z
N MET A 1 6.22 12.53 34.73
CA MET A 1 6.04 11.63 35.89
C MET A 1 6.32 10.24 35.40
N SER A 2 7.32 9.61 36.01
CA SER A 2 8.01 8.43 35.50
C SER A 2 7.32 7.15 35.94
N GLN A 3 7.13 6.23 34.98
CA GLN A 3 7.24 4.77 35.12
C GLN A 3 6.55 4.16 36.36
N ASN A 4 5.23 4.02 36.29
CA ASN A 4 4.47 3.09 37.13
C ASN A 4 3.31 2.54 36.29
N GLU A 5 3.64 1.91 35.17
CA GLU A 5 2.70 0.99 34.54
C GLU A 5 3.06 -0.37 35.07
N GLU A 6 2.33 -0.77 36.10
CA GLU A 6 2.35 -2.08 36.72
C GLU A 6 2.83 -3.15 35.73
N GLN A 7 4.00 -3.69 36.06
CA GLN A 7 4.42 -5.04 35.75
C GLN A 7 3.40 -6.00 36.39
N SER A 8 2.15 -5.98 35.95
CA SER A 8 1.11 -6.94 36.28
C SER A 8 1.47 -8.22 35.54
N VAL A 9 2.47 -8.92 36.09
CA VAL A 9 2.86 -10.27 35.71
C VAL A 9 1.64 -11.14 35.93
N ASP A 10 0.89 -11.40 34.86
CA ASP A 10 -0.23 -12.30 34.91
C ASP A 10 0.29 -13.68 35.37
N PRO A 11 -0.07 -14.15 36.58
CA PRO A 11 0.50 -15.36 37.18
C PRO A 11 0.06 -16.63 36.44
N ALA A 12 -0.94 -16.53 35.55
CA ALA A 12 -1.42 -17.67 34.76
C ALA A 12 -0.56 -17.93 33.51
N GLY A 13 0.37 -17.03 33.14
CA GLY A 13 1.34 -17.18 32.03
C GLY A 13 0.74 -17.24 30.60
N SER A 14 -0.44 -17.84 30.45
CA SER A 14 -1.21 -18.03 29.22
C SER A 14 -1.55 -16.72 28.52
N THR A 15 -1.93 -15.72 29.30
CA THR A 15 -2.37 -14.41 28.82
C THR A 15 -1.21 -13.53 28.34
N GLN A 16 0.03 -13.84 28.73
CA GLN A 16 1.22 -13.12 28.23
C GLN A 16 1.53 -13.48 26.78
N MET A 17 1.42 -14.76 26.41
CA MET A 17 1.63 -15.22 25.03
C MET A 17 0.55 -14.69 24.09
N PHE A 18 -0.71 -14.63 24.54
CA PHE A 18 -1.80 -14.04 23.77
C PHE A 18 -1.62 -12.53 23.56
N ARG A 19 -1.26 -11.79 24.62
CA ARG A 19 -0.95 -10.35 24.52
C ARG A 19 0.19 -10.09 23.53
N ARG A 20 1.21 -10.94 23.55
CA ARG A 20 2.34 -10.87 22.61
C ARG A 20 1.89 -11.12 21.16
N PHE A 21 1.10 -12.16 20.91
CA PHE A 21 0.55 -12.46 19.59
C PHE A 21 -0.34 -11.33 19.03
N VAL A 22 -1.20 -10.74 19.86
CA VAL A 22 -2.08 -9.62 19.46
C VAL A 22 -1.27 -8.34 19.18
N THR A 23 -0.21 -8.10 19.95
CA THR A 23 0.69 -6.97 19.75
C THR A 23 1.53 -7.16 18.48
N GLU A 24 2.01 -8.37 18.22
CA GLU A 24 2.82 -8.70 17.04
C GLU A 24 1.97 -8.74 15.74
N ASN A 25 0.70 -9.14 15.79
CA ASN A 25 -0.21 -9.11 14.64
C ASN A 25 -0.89 -7.75 14.41
N ASN A 26 -0.51 -6.71 15.14
CA ASN A 26 -0.93 -5.34 14.89
C ASN A 26 -0.11 -4.67 13.77
N GLU A 27 0.57 -5.45 12.93
CA GLU A 27 1.13 -4.91 11.70
C GLU A 27 -0.03 -4.49 10.80
N PRO A 28 -0.09 -3.21 10.37
CA PRO A 28 -1.08 -2.80 9.41
C PRO A 28 -0.85 -3.62 8.13
N GLU A 29 -1.80 -4.51 7.81
CA GLU A 29 -1.75 -5.24 6.55
C GLU A 29 -1.55 -4.22 5.43
N THR A 30 -0.43 -4.36 4.72
CA THR A 30 -0.12 -3.45 3.64
C THR A 30 -1.21 -3.65 2.59
N ALA A 31 -2.07 -2.62 2.43
CA ALA A 31 -3.19 -2.69 1.52
C ALA A 31 -2.73 -3.23 0.15
N PRO A 32 -3.48 -4.15 -0.48
CA PRO A 32 -3.07 -4.78 -1.71
C PRO A 32 -2.81 -3.70 -2.77
N LYS A 33 -1.55 -3.61 -3.22
CA LYS A 33 -1.15 -2.66 -4.26
C LYS A 33 -1.82 -3.06 -5.57
N ARG A 34 -2.73 -2.21 -6.06
CA ARG A 34 -3.36 -2.42 -7.37
C ARG A 34 -2.30 -2.35 -8.46
N PRO A 35 -2.34 -3.24 -9.47
CA PRO A 35 -1.39 -3.20 -10.58
C PRO A 35 -1.53 -1.87 -11.33
N ILE A 36 -0.42 -1.14 -11.46
CA ILE A 36 -0.35 0.16 -12.16
C ILE A 36 -0.16 -0.03 -13.68
N THR A 37 0.29 -1.22 -14.09
CA THR A 37 0.56 -1.60 -15.48
C THR A 37 -0.57 -1.28 -16.47
N PRO A 38 -1.88 -1.50 -16.22
CA PRO A 38 -2.93 -1.13 -17.16
C PRO A 38 -3.04 0.38 -17.38
N TYR A 39 -2.84 1.19 -16.34
CA TYR A 39 -2.92 2.65 -16.45
C TYR A 39 -1.72 3.22 -17.22
N VAL A 40 -0.53 2.65 -17.01
CA VAL A 40 0.68 3.03 -17.76
C VAL A 40 0.48 2.69 -19.24
N LEU A 41 -0.01 1.49 -19.55
CA LEU A 41 -0.26 1.07 -20.93
C LEU A 41 -1.28 1.99 -21.62
N ALA A 42 -2.38 2.34 -20.94
CA ALA A 42 -3.38 3.26 -21.45
C ALA A 42 -2.78 4.66 -21.71
N GLY A 43 -2.00 5.18 -20.76
CA GLY A 43 -1.34 6.49 -20.91
C GLY A 43 -0.39 6.53 -22.10
N VAL A 44 0.44 5.51 -22.28
CA VAL A 44 1.34 5.38 -23.44
C VAL A 44 0.54 5.34 -24.74
N GLY A 45 -0.54 4.55 -24.78
CA GLY A 45 -1.41 4.45 -25.96
C GLY A 45 -2.02 5.80 -26.36
N VAL A 46 -2.49 6.58 -25.39
CA VAL A 46 -3.06 7.92 -25.63
C VAL A 46 -2.00 8.87 -26.22
N VAL A 47 -0.79 8.89 -25.66
CA VAL A 47 0.29 9.74 -26.16
C VAL A 47 0.64 9.40 -27.61
N VAL A 48 0.76 8.10 -27.92
CA VAL A 48 1.02 7.63 -29.30
C VAL A 48 -0.10 8.05 -30.24
N ALA A 49 -1.37 7.87 -29.85
CA ALA A 49 -2.52 8.24 -30.68
C ALA A 49 -2.53 9.74 -30.99
N ILE A 50 -2.30 10.59 -29.97
CA ILE A 50 -2.20 12.05 -30.15
C ILE A 50 -1.06 12.39 -31.11
N GLY A 51 0.11 11.76 -30.95
CA GLY A 51 1.26 11.97 -31.84
C GLY A 51 0.94 11.66 -33.29
N ILE A 52 0.23 10.55 -33.56
CA ILE A 52 -0.22 10.18 -34.91
C ILE A 52 -1.20 11.22 -35.46
N ILE A 53 -2.18 11.63 -34.67
CA ILE A 53 -3.17 12.64 -35.10
C ILE A 53 -2.47 13.94 -35.47
N LEU A 54 -1.58 14.44 -34.62
CA LEU A 54 -0.81 15.66 -34.89
C LEU A 54 0.05 15.52 -36.15
N ALA A 55 0.73 14.38 -36.31
CA ALA A 55 1.54 14.13 -37.51
C ALA A 55 0.69 14.15 -38.78
N VAL A 56 -0.48 13.51 -38.77
CA VAL A 56 -1.41 13.53 -39.91
C VAL A 56 -1.90 14.95 -40.20
N VAL A 57 -2.35 15.67 -39.17
CA VAL A 57 -2.84 17.05 -39.33
C VAL A 57 -1.74 17.95 -39.91
N LEU A 58 -0.53 17.92 -39.34
CA LEU A 58 0.58 18.76 -39.81
C LEU A 58 1.07 18.38 -41.22
N THR A 59 0.95 17.12 -41.62
CA THR A 59 1.38 16.68 -42.95
C THR A 59 0.38 17.08 -44.05
N TRP A 60 -0.90 17.21 -43.71
CA TRP A 60 -1.98 17.41 -44.68
C TRP A 60 -2.78 18.72 -44.49
N SER A 61 -2.37 19.62 -43.59
CA SER A 61 -2.97 20.96 -43.43
C SER A 61 -2.48 21.98 -44.44
#